data_AF-A0A3N5GQN1-F1
#
_entry.id   AF-A0A3N5GQN1-F1
#
_cell.length_a   1.000
_cell.length_b   1.000
_cell.length_c   1.000
_cell.angle_alpha   90.00
_cell.angle_beta   90.00
_cell.angle_gamma   90.00
#
_symmetry.space_group_name_H-M   'P 1'
#
loop_
_entity.id
_entity.type
_entity.pdbx_description
1 polymer ?
#
loop_
_entity_poly.entity_id
_entity_poly.type
_entity_poly.pdbx_seq_one_letter_code
_entity_poly.pdbx_strand_id
1 'polypeptide(L)'
;MTGMDAGGRGRAAQPGADARLDALDAAAVGLLEPLIGATDLEMVGAAPDGPAADGEASPAGPTASGGWRVGLASALDRLAEAALALELIGLGHVVGLLRAHLLGVARPEDAALELALAEGWVSDAIAFCSGQLPVDEAASLIERLRDWPGLAARITPELVAPIAGRLRQDAGRIAAATLADLESGASTLSVGADELSMLAEAAEQLDEEFGAALTGRDRPAGAAAEAAANDDEIAESLELGADAIERYASAVGYVGLAPVAGALETLHGNLLTLAREPAGFDARHRALLARVAPAWARLFREPSAQAAGEALALLGDAAWPAPAGRGLIDSARRLFDSLSTVASRRVVVGDE
;
A
#
# COMPACT_ATOMS: atom_id res chain seq x y z
N MET A 1 -40.13 -26.95 -29.50
CA MET A 1 -39.68 -26.48 -28.17
C MET A 1 -38.16 -26.42 -28.24
N THR A 2 -37.58 -25.29 -28.68
CA THR A 2 -37.01 -24.22 -27.82
C THR A 2 -36.05 -24.84 -26.79
N GLY A 3 -34.73 -24.82 -26.95
CA GLY A 3 -33.86 -23.72 -27.36
C GLY A 3 -33.19 -23.16 -26.10
N MET A 4 -31.97 -23.62 -25.78
CA MET A 4 -31.10 -23.03 -24.76
C MET A 4 -29.64 -23.32 -25.14
N ASP A 5 -29.16 -22.56 -26.13
CA ASP A 5 -27.75 -22.17 -26.20
C ASP A 5 -27.61 -20.87 -25.39
N ALA A 6 -27.04 -20.95 -24.19
CA ALA A 6 -26.65 -19.79 -23.41
C ALA A 6 -25.12 -19.79 -23.31
N GLY A 7 -24.52 -18.92 -24.11
CA GLY A 7 -23.08 -18.79 -24.28
C GLY A 7 -22.34 -18.53 -22.96
N GLY A 8 -21.47 -19.46 -22.60
CA GLY A 8 -20.30 -19.18 -21.78
C GLY A 8 -19.24 -18.48 -22.63
N ARG A 9 -19.46 -17.20 -22.96
CA ARG A 9 -18.35 -16.35 -23.40
C ARG A 9 -17.55 -16.02 -22.15
N GLY A 10 -16.50 -16.82 -21.91
CA GLY A 10 -15.38 -16.38 -21.09
C GLY A 10 -14.93 -15.03 -21.63
N ARG A 11 -15.14 -13.98 -20.83
CA ARG A 11 -14.63 -12.64 -21.10
C ARG A 11 -13.12 -12.77 -20.92
N ALA A 12 -12.41 -13.05 -22.01
CA ALA A 12 -10.97 -12.93 -22.03
C ALA A 12 -10.64 -11.52 -21.51
N ALA A 13 -9.86 -11.45 -20.43
CA ALA A 13 -9.25 -10.21 -19.98
C ALA A 13 -8.59 -9.56 -21.21
N GLN A 14 -8.88 -8.29 -21.46
CA GLN A 14 -8.31 -7.60 -22.61
C GLN A 14 -6.85 -7.30 -22.28
N PRO A 15 -5.86 -7.94 -22.92
CA PRO A 15 -4.44 -7.78 -22.56
C PRO A 15 -3.89 -6.36 -22.75
N GLY A 16 -4.70 -5.42 -23.27
CA GLY A 16 -4.34 -4.01 -23.39
C GLY A 16 -4.89 -3.11 -22.28
N ALA A 17 -5.72 -3.59 -21.36
CA ALA A 17 -6.19 -2.78 -20.22
C ALA A 17 -5.10 -2.71 -19.14
N ASP A 18 -4.55 -3.87 -18.77
CA ASP A 18 -3.50 -4.06 -17.77
C ASP A 18 -2.25 -3.24 -18.15
N ALA A 19 -1.78 -3.37 -19.41
CA ALA A 19 -0.64 -2.61 -19.91
C ALA A 19 -0.84 -1.08 -19.91
N ARG A 20 -2.09 -0.60 -19.94
CA ARG A 20 -2.41 0.84 -19.85
C ARG A 20 -2.40 1.32 -18.40
N LEU A 21 -2.81 0.50 -17.45
CA LEU A 21 -2.68 0.79 -16.02
C LEU A 21 -1.21 0.77 -15.60
N ASP A 22 -0.44 -0.23 -16.02
CA ASP A 22 1.01 -0.29 -15.78
C ASP A 22 1.73 0.96 -16.33
N ALA A 23 1.33 1.42 -17.52
CA ALA A 23 1.87 2.64 -18.11
C ALA A 23 1.48 3.91 -17.33
N LEU A 24 0.28 3.95 -16.75
CA LEU A 24 -0.16 5.03 -15.88
C LEU A 24 0.67 5.06 -14.59
N ASP A 25 0.85 3.92 -13.94
CA ASP A 25 1.64 3.79 -12.71
C ASP A 25 3.11 4.15 -12.97
N ALA A 26 3.70 3.65 -14.05
CA ALA A 26 5.06 3.99 -14.44
C ALA A 26 5.22 5.49 -14.73
N ALA A 27 4.24 6.12 -15.39
CA ALA A 27 4.26 7.56 -15.64
C ALA A 27 4.12 8.38 -14.35
N ALA A 28 3.29 7.93 -13.40
CA ALA A 28 3.09 8.57 -12.11
C ALA A 28 4.36 8.48 -11.24
N VAL A 29 4.98 7.29 -11.15
CA VAL A 29 6.27 7.11 -10.45
C VAL A 29 7.38 7.94 -11.10
N GLY A 30 7.35 8.06 -12.43
CA GLY A 30 8.27 8.90 -13.19
C GLY A 30 8.18 10.41 -12.87
N LEU A 31 7.18 10.87 -12.11
CA LEU A 31 7.14 12.24 -11.59
C LEU A 31 8.18 12.50 -10.49
N LEU A 32 8.73 11.46 -9.85
CA LEU A 32 9.72 11.58 -8.78
C LEU A 32 11.12 11.92 -9.30
N GLU A 33 11.48 11.44 -10.49
CA GLU A 33 12.83 11.59 -11.08
C GLU A 33 13.32 13.05 -11.10
N PRO A 34 12.52 14.04 -11.56
CA PRO A 34 12.94 15.44 -11.55
C PRO A 34 13.09 16.04 -10.15
N LEU A 35 12.43 15.47 -9.14
CA LEU A 35 12.45 15.98 -7.76
C LEU A 35 13.67 15.47 -6.99
N ILE A 36 14.03 14.19 -7.15
CA ILE A 36 15.19 13.58 -6.48
C ILE A 36 16.47 14.38 -6.77
N GLY A 37 16.71 14.71 -8.04
CA GLY A 37 17.88 15.49 -8.43
C GLY A 37 17.86 16.95 -7.94
N ALA A 38 16.69 17.48 -7.56
CA ALA A 38 16.56 18.82 -7.00
C ALA A 38 16.95 18.87 -5.52
N THR A 39 16.51 17.87 -4.74
CA THR A 39 16.75 17.77 -3.30
C THR A 39 18.24 17.53 -2.98
N ASP A 40 18.93 16.75 -3.81
CA ASP A 40 20.37 16.48 -3.66
C ASP A 40 21.23 17.73 -3.84
N LEU A 41 20.83 18.65 -4.72
CA LEU A 41 21.56 19.89 -4.99
C LEU A 41 21.35 20.95 -3.89
N GLU A 42 20.18 21.00 -3.26
CA GLU A 42 19.94 21.90 -2.12
C GLU A 42 20.75 21.50 -0.87
N MET A 43 20.95 20.19 -0.65
CA MET A 43 21.77 19.67 0.46
C MET A 43 23.27 19.97 0.31
N VAL A 44 23.78 20.04 -0.92
CA VAL A 44 25.21 20.33 -1.18
C VAL A 44 25.51 21.84 -1.16
N GLY A 45 24.51 22.69 -1.44
CA GLY A 45 24.65 24.16 -1.46
C GLY A 45 24.70 24.85 -0.08
N ALA A 46 24.52 24.11 1.02
CA ALA A 46 24.50 24.66 2.38
C ALA A 46 25.85 24.56 3.14
N ALA A 47 26.97 24.34 2.43
CA ALA A 47 28.30 24.46 3.04
C ALA A 47 28.66 25.95 3.20
N PRO A 48 29.06 26.41 4.41
CA PRO A 48 29.36 27.81 4.64
C PRO A 48 30.61 28.24 3.86
N ASP A 49 30.50 29.42 3.24
CA ASP A 49 31.52 30.12 2.46
C ASP A 49 32.94 29.98 3.04
N GLY A 50 33.77 29.17 2.37
CA GLY A 50 35.22 29.30 2.46
C GLY A 50 35.67 30.56 1.71
N PRO A 51 36.73 31.25 2.15
CA PRO A 51 37.09 32.55 1.60
C PRO A 51 37.47 32.44 0.13
N ALA A 52 36.90 33.36 -0.66
CA ALA A 52 37.08 33.50 -2.09
C ALA A 52 38.56 33.48 -2.49
N ALA A 53 38.93 32.48 -3.30
CA ALA A 53 40.12 32.54 -4.12
C ALA A 53 39.72 33.10 -5.48
N ASP A 54 40.34 34.23 -5.83
CA ASP A 54 40.21 34.91 -7.12
C ASP A 54 40.50 33.95 -8.30
N GLY A 55 39.64 33.97 -9.32
CA GLY A 55 40.03 33.55 -10.66
C GLY A 55 38.98 32.74 -11.41
N GLU A 56 38.47 33.34 -12.48
CA GLU A 56 37.70 32.75 -13.58
C GLU A 56 36.18 32.62 -13.36
N ALA A 57 35.47 33.61 -13.90
CA ALA A 57 34.04 33.56 -14.17
C ALA A 57 33.75 32.43 -15.17
N SER A 58 33.43 31.26 -14.62
CA SER A 58 32.82 30.17 -15.35
C SER A 58 31.46 30.64 -15.89
N PRO A 59 31.13 30.39 -17.17
CA PRO A 59 29.86 30.83 -17.73
C PRO A 59 28.73 30.17 -16.94
N ALA A 60 27.88 30.99 -16.33
CA ALA A 60 26.69 30.53 -15.63
C ALA A 60 25.90 29.57 -16.52
N GLY A 61 26.03 28.28 -16.24
CA GLY A 61 25.12 27.26 -16.75
C GLY A 61 23.70 27.59 -16.29
N PRO A 62 22.68 27.11 -17.02
CA PRO A 62 21.28 27.36 -16.65
C PRO A 62 21.08 27.02 -15.17
N THR A 63 20.64 28.01 -14.41
CA THR A 63 20.46 27.96 -12.96
C THR A 63 19.70 26.69 -12.56
N ALA A 64 20.30 25.88 -11.68
CA ALA A 64 19.80 24.58 -11.22
C ALA A 64 18.34 24.60 -10.74
N SER A 65 17.85 25.73 -10.25
CA SER A 65 16.46 25.97 -9.84
C SER A 65 15.43 25.88 -10.97
N GLY A 66 15.82 25.95 -12.24
CA GLY A 66 14.92 25.76 -13.38
C GLY A 66 14.83 24.33 -13.90
N GLY A 67 15.82 23.48 -13.58
CA GLY A 67 15.95 22.13 -14.16
C GLY A 67 14.80 21.21 -13.75
N TRP A 68 14.47 21.18 -12.46
CA TRP A 68 13.42 20.31 -11.93
C TRP A 68 12.03 20.70 -12.45
N ARG A 69 11.74 22.00 -12.64
CA ARG A 69 10.45 22.46 -13.20
C ARG A 69 10.23 21.96 -14.61
N VAL A 70 11.26 22.04 -15.46
CA VAL A 70 11.21 21.56 -16.85
C VAL A 70 11.14 20.03 -16.89
N GLY A 71 11.89 19.35 -16.02
CA GLY A 71 11.83 17.90 -15.87
C GLY A 71 10.44 17.43 -15.45
N LEU A 72 9.84 18.06 -14.43
CA LEU A 72 8.50 17.75 -13.93
C LEU A 72 7.43 18.05 -14.98
N ALA A 73 7.52 19.19 -15.69
CA ALA A 73 6.63 19.49 -16.80
C ALA A 73 6.67 18.41 -17.91
N SER A 74 7.85 17.87 -18.20
CA SER A 74 8.03 16.78 -19.17
C SER A 74 7.50 15.43 -18.66
N ALA A 75 7.64 15.15 -17.37
CA ALA A 75 7.05 13.96 -16.74
C ALA A 75 5.51 14.03 -16.73
N LEU A 76 4.95 15.22 -16.49
CA LEU A 76 3.52 15.50 -16.60
C LEU A 76 2.98 15.28 -18.01
N ASP A 77 3.75 15.54 -19.07
CA ASP A 77 3.35 15.19 -20.44
C ASP A 77 3.14 13.68 -20.61
N ARG A 78 4.08 12.86 -20.10
CA ARG A 78 3.95 11.39 -20.12
C ARG A 78 2.74 10.92 -19.33
N LEU A 79 2.49 11.52 -18.17
CA LEU A 79 1.31 11.21 -17.36
C LEU A 79 0.02 11.60 -18.07
N ALA A 80 -0.03 12.75 -18.75
CA ALA A 80 -1.19 13.16 -19.53
C ALA A 80 -1.47 12.19 -20.70
N GLU A 81 -0.43 11.69 -21.36
CA GLU A 81 -0.55 10.68 -22.43
C GLU A 81 -1.13 9.37 -21.89
N ALA A 82 -0.62 8.86 -20.76
CA ALA A 82 -1.13 7.65 -20.12
C ALA A 82 -2.58 7.83 -19.63
N ALA A 83 -2.88 8.98 -19.01
CA ALA A 83 -4.22 9.35 -18.58
C ALA A 83 -5.21 9.37 -19.78
N LEU A 84 -4.79 9.94 -20.92
CA LEU A 84 -5.61 9.97 -22.13
C LEU A 84 -5.89 8.57 -22.68
N ALA A 85 -4.90 7.65 -22.65
CA ALA A 85 -5.08 6.27 -23.10
C ALA A 85 -6.13 5.48 -22.28
N LEU A 86 -6.34 5.91 -21.02
CA LEU A 86 -7.36 5.40 -20.10
C LEU A 86 -8.61 6.29 -20.02
N GLU A 87 -8.67 7.38 -20.80
CA GLU A 87 -9.72 8.40 -20.80
C GLU A 87 -9.96 9.05 -19.43
N LEU A 88 -8.91 9.25 -18.64
CA LEU A 88 -8.93 9.91 -17.33
C LEU A 88 -8.92 11.43 -17.52
N ILE A 89 -10.09 11.98 -17.85
CA ILE A 89 -10.25 13.37 -18.28
C ILE A 89 -9.97 14.37 -17.14
N GLY A 90 -10.39 14.06 -15.92
CA GLY A 90 -10.11 14.87 -14.74
C GLY A 90 -8.63 14.98 -14.46
N LEU A 91 -7.92 13.85 -14.45
CA LEU A 91 -6.46 13.81 -14.27
C LEU A 91 -5.75 14.62 -15.35
N GLY A 92 -6.11 14.41 -16.62
CA GLY A 92 -5.54 15.17 -17.75
C GLY A 92 -5.69 16.69 -17.61
N HIS A 93 -6.82 17.18 -17.09
CA HIS A 93 -7.00 18.62 -16.84
C HIS A 93 -6.07 19.15 -15.74
N VAL A 94 -5.97 18.45 -14.60
CA VAL A 94 -5.11 18.88 -13.48
C VAL A 94 -3.65 18.90 -13.90
N VAL A 95 -3.20 17.82 -14.54
CA VAL A 95 -1.84 17.67 -15.09
C VAL A 95 -1.53 18.80 -16.08
N GLY A 96 -2.47 19.12 -16.98
CA GLY A 96 -2.31 20.22 -17.94
C GLY A 96 -2.20 21.60 -17.28
N LEU A 97 -2.97 21.86 -16.22
CA LEU A 97 -2.92 23.11 -15.47
C LEU A 97 -1.57 23.29 -14.77
N LEU A 98 -1.10 22.27 -14.06
CA LEU A 98 0.17 22.29 -13.36
C LEU A 98 1.34 22.42 -14.35
N ARG A 99 1.33 21.66 -15.44
CA ARG A 99 2.33 21.76 -16.50
C ARG A 99 2.41 23.18 -17.07
N ALA A 100 1.27 23.78 -17.40
CA ALA A 100 1.22 25.14 -17.93
C ALA A 100 1.74 26.19 -16.93
N HIS A 101 1.65 25.91 -15.63
CA HIS A 101 2.26 26.73 -14.58
C HIS A 101 3.79 26.54 -14.52
N LEU A 102 4.26 25.29 -14.54
CA LEU A 102 5.69 24.97 -14.45
C LEU A 102 6.50 25.53 -15.62
N LEU A 103 5.92 25.54 -16.83
CA LEU A 103 6.52 26.15 -18.03
C LEU A 103 6.39 27.69 -18.07
N GLY A 104 5.68 28.28 -17.11
CA GLY A 104 5.56 29.73 -16.97
C GLY A 104 6.82 30.39 -16.41
N VAL A 105 6.75 31.72 -16.26
CA VAL A 105 7.84 32.51 -15.67
C VAL A 105 7.97 32.17 -14.19
N ALA A 106 9.09 31.57 -13.80
CA ALA A 106 9.41 31.26 -12.42
C ALA A 106 9.94 32.49 -11.69
N ARG A 107 9.52 32.66 -10.44
CA ARG A 107 10.06 33.66 -9.52
C ARG A 107 11.06 32.97 -8.59
N PRO A 108 12.34 33.40 -8.54
CA PRO A 108 13.34 32.75 -7.71
C PRO A 108 12.95 32.65 -6.23
N GLU A 109 12.22 33.64 -5.71
CA GLU A 109 11.74 33.68 -4.32
C GLU A 109 10.70 32.61 -3.98
N ASP A 110 10.01 32.06 -4.97
CA ASP A 110 8.96 31.05 -4.79
C ASP A 110 9.49 29.60 -4.93
N ALA A 111 10.74 29.44 -5.38
CA ALA A 111 11.28 28.14 -5.82
C ALA A 111 11.23 27.04 -4.75
N ALA A 112 11.64 27.35 -3.52
CA ALA A 112 11.62 26.39 -2.41
C ALA A 112 10.20 25.98 -2.00
N LEU A 113 9.26 26.94 -2.01
CA LEU A 113 7.85 26.65 -1.72
C LEU A 113 7.23 25.79 -2.82
N GLU A 114 7.48 26.13 -4.09
CA GLU A 114 7.00 25.34 -5.22
C GLU A 114 7.56 23.92 -5.22
N LEU A 115 8.82 23.73 -4.83
CA LEU A 115 9.42 22.40 -4.71
C LEU A 115 8.70 21.56 -3.64
N ALA A 116 8.49 22.11 -2.44
CA ALA A 116 7.74 21.43 -1.37
C ALA A 116 6.29 21.11 -1.78
N LEU A 117 5.62 22.02 -2.49
CA LEU A 117 4.28 21.79 -3.03
C LEU A 117 4.29 20.72 -4.13
N ALA A 118 5.34 20.65 -4.94
CA ALA A 118 5.53 19.62 -5.95
C ALA A 118 5.63 18.23 -5.33
N GLU A 119 6.45 18.06 -4.29
CA GLU A 119 6.60 16.78 -3.58
C GLU A 119 5.26 16.28 -3.03
N GLY A 120 4.53 17.15 -2.32
CA GLY A 120 3.23 16.80 -1.76
C GLY A 120 2.18 16.50 -2.83
N TRP A 121 2.17 17.23 -3.94
CA TRP A 121 1.24 17.00 -5.04
C TRP A 121 1.58 15.71 -5.81
N VAL A 122 2.87 15.44 -6.05
CA VAL A 122 3.33 14.22 -6.74
C VAL A 122 2.98 12.97 -5.94
N SER A 123 3.14 13.01 -4.60
CA SER A 123 2.74 11.92 -3.72
C SER A 123 1.24 11.58 -3.88
N ASP A 124 0.37 12.60 -3.83
CA ASP A 124 -1.07 12.41 -4.05
C ASP A 124 -1.39 11.91 -5.47
N ALA A 125 -0.68 12.38 -6.48
CA ALA A 125 -0.89 11.95 -7.87
C ALA A 125 -0.52 10.47 -8.06
N ILE A 126 0.54 9.99 -7.40
CA ILE A 126 0.92 8.58 -7.38
C ILE A 126 -0.16 7.76 -6.67
N ALA A 127 -0.61 8.19 -5.48
CA ALA A 127 -1.69 7.51 -4.76
C ALA A 127 -2.99 7.45 -5.57
N PHE A 128 -3.31 8.49 -6.32
CA PHE A 128 -4.46 8.51 -7.22
C PHE A 128 -4.31 7.52 -8.37
N CYS A 129 -3.14 7.49 -9.03
CA CYS A 129 -2.90 6.61 -10.17
C CYS A 129 -2.88 5.13 -9.78
N SER A 130 -2.35 4.81 -8.60
CA SER A 130 -2.31 3.44 -8.04
C SER A 130 -3.65 2.99 -7.45
N GLY A 131 -4.68 3.85 -7.46
CA GLY A 131 -5.99 3.57 -6.88
C GLY A 131 -6.02 3.53 -5.34
N GLN A 132 -4.97 4.03 -4.67
CA GLN A 132 -4.87 4.09 -3.22
C GLN A 132 -5.52 5.34 -2.63
N LEU A 133 -5.69 6.41 -3.42
CA LEU A 133 -6.37 7.62 -2.96
C LEU A 133 -7.90 7.40 -2.92
N PRO A 134 -8.58 7.64 -1.78
CA PRO A 134 -10.02 7.54 -1.69
C PRO A 134 -10.75 8.42 -2.72
N VAL A 135 -11.87 7.93 -3.26
CA VAL A 135 -12.62 8.62 -4.33
C VAL A 135 -13.15 9.99 -3.87
N ASP A 136 -13.51 10.12 -2.61
CA ASP A 136 -13.94 11.37 -1.98
C ASP A 136 -12.78 12.38 -1.85
N GLU A 137 -11.56 11.88 -1.64
CA GLU A 137 -10.33 12.68 -1.56
C GLU A 137 -9.78 13.09 -2.92
N ALA A 138 -10.17 12.45 -4.03
CA ALA A 138 -9.68 12.76 -5.38
C ALA A 138 -9.80 14.24 -5.80
N ALA A 139 -10.72 15.00 -5.19
CA ALA A 139 -10.84 16.45 -5.42
C ALA A 139 -9.63 17.27 -4.90
N SER A 140 -8.87 16.72 -3.94
CA SER A 140 -7.69 17.37 -3.36
C SER A 140 -6.66 17.75 -4.42
N LEU A 141 -6.52 16.95 -5.49
CA LEU A 141 -5.54 17.16 -6.55
C LEU A 141 -5.71 18.50 -7.27
N ILE A 142 -6.94 18.97 -7.48
CA ILE A 142 -7.20 20.29 -8.07
C ILE A 142 -7.23 21.39 -7.01
N GLU A 143 -7.64 21.06 -5.79
CA GLU A 143 -7.69 22.04 -4.70
C GLU A 143 -6.29 22.47 -4.27
N ARG A 144 -5.34 21.54 -4.13
CA ARG A 144 -3.93 21.82 -3.78
C ARG A 144 -3.21 22.65 -4.83
N LEU A 145 -3.61 22.59 -6.11
CA LEU A 145 -3.03 23.48 -7.12
C LEU A 145 -3.30 24.97 -6.83
N ARG A 146 -4.29 25.30 -6.01
CA ARG A 146 -4.57 26.69 -5.62
C ARG A 146 -3.55 27.24 -4.63
N ASP A 147 -2.84 26.37 -3.91
CA ASP A 147 -1.80 26.77 -2.96
C ASP A 147 -0.49 27.17 -3.67
N TRP A 148 -0.37 26.84 -4.96
CA TRP A 148 0.78 27.21 -5.77
C TRP A 148 0.80 28.72 -6.07
N PRO A 149 1.98 29.38 -5.93
CA PRO A 149 2.15 30.78 -6.26
C PRO A 149 1.64 31.12 -7.67
N GLY A 150 0.67 32.03 -7.76
CA GLY A 150 0.11 32.49 -9.05
C GLY A 150 -0.98 31.60 -9.67
N LEU A 151 -1.22 30.39 -9.16
CA LEU A 151 -2.29 29.50 -9.66
C LEU A 151 -3.65 29.79 -9.02
N ALA A 152 -3.71 30.28 -7.77
CA ALA A 152 -4.96 30.61 -7.07
C ALA A 152 -5.89 31.53 -7.89
N ALA A 153 -5.32 32.50 -8.61
CA ALA A 153 -6.08 33.44 -9.44
C ALA A 153 -6.57 32.83 -10.76
N ARG A 154 -5.93 31.74 -11.23
CA ARG A 154 -6.26 31.04 -12.47
C ARG A 154 -7.25 29.91 -12.26
N ILE A 155 -7.19 29.26 -11.10
CA ILE A 155 -8.08 28.16 -10.70
C ILE A 155 -9.19 28.74 -9.82
N THR A 156 -10.25 29.23 -10.47
CA THR A 156 -11.40 29.79 -9.77
C THR A 156 -12.29 28.68 -9.18
N PRO A 157 -13.09 28.95 -8.14
CA PRO A 157 -14.01 27.96 -7.56
C PRO A 157 -14.95 27.32 -8.59
N GLU A 158 -15.34 28.08 -9.62
CA GLU A 158 -16.21 27.60 -10.70
C GLU A 158 -15.53 26.57 -11.61
N LEU A 159 -14.19 26.62 -11.72
CA LEU A 159 -13.39 25.61 -12.44
C LEU A 159 -13.13 24.37 -11.58
N VAL A 160 -13.03 24.52 -10.26
CA VAL A 160 -12.75 23.41 -9.34
C VAL A 160 -13.86 22.37 -9.37
N ALA A 161 -15.12 22.77 -9.22
CA ALA A 161 -16.23 21.84 -9.12
C ALA A 161 -16.36 20.83 -10.28
N PRO A 162 -16.32 21.24 -11.57
CA PRO A 162 -16.39 20.29 -12.69
C PRO A 162 -15.16 19.39 -12.79
N ILE A 163 -13.96 19.90 -12.50
CA ILE A 163 -12.72 19.10 -12.51
C ILE A 163 -12.73 18.08 -11.36
N ALA A 164 -13.12 18.49 -10.16
CA ALA A 164 -13.28 17.61 -9.02
C ALA A 164 -14.30 16.49 -9.31
N GLY A 165 -15.44 16.81 -9.92
CA GLY A 165 -16.41 15.80 -10.35
C GLY A 165 -15.83 14.77 -11.33
N ARG A 166 -14.97 15.20 -12.26
CA ARG A 166 -14.25 14.32 -13.20
C ARG A 166 -13.21 13.46 -12.48
N LEU A 167 -12.43 14.04 -11.56
CA LEU A 167 -11.42 13.31 -10.79
C LEU A 167 -12.03 12.17 -9.97
N ARG A 168 -13.20 12.38 -9.36
CA ARG A 168 -13.89 11.29 -8.65
C ARG A 168 -14.32 10.16 -9.59
N GLN A 169 -14.75 10.50 -10.81
CA GLN A 169 -15.10 9.50 -11.83
C GLN A 169 -13.86 8.72 -12.28
N ASP A 170 -12.76 9.41 -12.51
CA ASP A 170 -11.47 8.83 -12.89
C ASP A 170 -10.95 7.90 -11.78
N ALA A 171 -10.96 8.35 -10.51
CA ALA A 171 -10.60 7.51 -9.36
C ALA A 171 -11.47 6.25 -9.27
N GLY A 172 -12.78 6.38 -9.48
CA GLY A 172 -13.68 5.24 -9.53
C GLY A 172 -13.37 4.27 -10.69
N ARG A 173 -12.93 4.78 -11.84
CA ARG A 173 -12.49 3.94 -12.98
C ARG A 173 -11.20 3.19 -12.66
N ILE A 174 -10.20 3.87 -12.08
CA ILE A 174 -8.94 3.25 -11.68
C ILE A 174 -9.22 2.16 -10.65
N ALA A 175 -9.92 2.47 -9.56
CA ALA A 175 -10.24 1.50 -8.51
C ALA A 175 -11.00 0.29 -9.05
N ALA A 176 -11.98 0.48 -9.94
CA ALA A 176 -12.70 -0.62 -10.57
C ALA A 176 -11.81 -1.47 -11.47
N ALA A 177 -10.85 -0.87 -12.19
CA ALA A 177 -9.93 -1.58 -13.06
C ALA A 177 -8.88 -2.36 -12.24
N THR A 178 -8.29 -1.74 -11.21
CA THR A 178 -7.39 -2.42 -10.26
C THR A 178 -8.08 -3.60 -9.57
N LEU A 179 -9.34 -3.43 -9.15
CA LEU A 179 -10.11 -4.52 -8.56
C LEU A 179 -10.39 -5.64 -9.58
N ALA A 180 -10.72 -5.30 -10.82
CA ALA A 180 -10.92 -6.28 -11.88
C ALA A 180 -9.63 -7.06 -12.22
N ASP A 181 -8.47 -6.41 -12.19
CA ASP A 181 -7.17 -7.06 -12.38
C ASP A 181 -6.89 -8.07 -11.26
N LEU A 182 -7.12 -7.65 -10.00
CA LEU A 182 -7.03 -8.54 -8.83
C LEU A 182 -8.02 -9.72 -8.91
N GLU A 183 -9.24 -9.49 -9.39
CA GLU A 183 -10.25 -10.52 -9.56
C GLU A 183 -9.95 -11.46 -10.73
N SER A 184 -9.28 -10.97 -11.78
CA SER A 184 -8.92 -11.75 -12.97
C SER A 184 -7.70 -12.66 -12.74
N GLY A 185 -6.94 -12.45 -11.66
CA GLY A 185 -5.73 -13.22 -11.35
C GLY A 185 -4.59 -13.02 -12.36
N ALA A 186 -4.68 -12.00 -13.22
CA ALA A 186 -3.67 -11.71 -14.25
C ALA A 186 -2.42 -11.03 -13.69
N SER A 187 -2.53 -10.36 -12.54
CA SER A 187 -1.39 -9.80 -11.80
C SER A 187 -0.77 -10.86 -10.90
N THR A 188 0.27 -11.52 -11.40
CA THR A 188 1.11 -12.41 -10.59
C THR A 188 1.80 -11.57 -9.51
N LEU A 189 1.40 -11.72 -8.25
CA LEU A 189 2.05 -11.00 -7.14
C LEU A 189 3.47 -11.54 -6.99
N SER A 190 4.46 -10.73 -7.34
CA SER A 190 5.87 -11.09 -7.14
C SER A 190 6.29 -10.75 -5.72
N VAL A 191 6.86 -11.70 -5.00
CA VAL A 191 7.40 -11.52 -3.62
C VAL A 191 8.84 -12.03 -3.56
N GLY A 192 9.74 -11.28 -2.93
CA GLY A 192 11.13 -11.67 -2.74
C GLY A 192 11.27 -12.86 -1.81
N ALA A 193 12.18 -13.78 -2.13
CA ALA A 193 12.50 -14.93 -1.27
C ALA A 193 13.00 -14.49 0.12
N ASP A 194 13.71 -13.35 0.19
CA ASP A 194 14.15 -12.72 1.45
C ASP A 194 12.96 -12.25 2.30
N GLU A 195 11.95 -11.65 1.69
CA GLU A 195 10.74 -11.20 2.38
C GLU A 195 9.93 -12.37 2.92
N LEU A 196 9.78 -13.44 2.13
CA LEU A 196 9.13 -14.67 2.59
C LEU A 196 9.89 -15.32 3.75
N SER A 197 11.23 -15.34 3.70
CA SER A 197 12.04 -15.84 4.81
C SER A 197 11.84 -15.01 6.07
N MET A 198 11.85 -13.68 5.97
CA MET A 198 11.59 -12.78 7.11
C MET A 198 10.18 -12.99 7.69
N LEU A 199 9.15 -13.17 6.84
CA LEU A 199 7.80 -13.47 7.30
C LEU A 199 7.68 -14.84 7.97
N ALA A 200 8.48 -15.82 7.54
CA ALA A 200 8.52 -17.12 8.19
C ALA A 200 9.17 -17.04 9.59
N GLU A 201 10.28 -16.31 9.72
CA GLU A 201 10.95 -16.07 11.02
C GLU A 201 10.04 -15.30 11.98
N ALA A 202 9.38 -14.25 11.49
CA ALA A 202 8.40 -13.51 12.28
C ALA A 202 7.21 -14.38 12.71
N ALA A 203 6.81 -15.36 11.90
CA ALA A 203 5.77 -16.32 12.28
C ALA A 203 6.22 -17.22 13.45
N GLU A 204 7.49 -17.61 13.49
CA GLU A 204 8.03 -18.45 14.57
C GLU A 204 8.11 -17.70 15.89
N GLN A 205 8.41 -16.40 15.85
CA GLN A 205 8.38 -15.56 17.04
C GLN A 205 6.99 -15.49 17.69
N LEU A 206 5.90 -15.66 16.91
CA LEU A 206 4.55 -15.73 17.47
C LEU A 206 4.37 -16.91 18.44
N ASP A 207 5.09 -18.03 18.25
CA ASP A 207 5.00 -19.18 19.15
C ASP A 207 5.51 -18.83 20.56
N GLU A 208 6.57 -18.02 20.63
CA GLU A 208 7.12 -17.51 21.89
C GLU A 208 6.10 -16.59 22.59
N GLU A 209 5.47 -15.69 21.83
CA GLU A 209 4.47 -14.74 22.32
C GLU A 209 3.19 -15.45 22.80
N PHE A 210 2.81 -16.57 22.18
CA PHE A 210 1.65 -17.36 22.61
C PHE A 210 1.94 -18.30 23.78
N GLY A 211 3.21 -18.56 24.10
CA GLY A 211 3.60 -19.60 25.06
C GLY A 211 2.93 -19.48 26.43
N ALA A 212 2.79 -18.25 26.96
CA ALA A 212 2.14 -18.00 28.23
C ALA A 212 0.63 -18.34 28.19
N ALA A 213 -0.09 -17.88 27.17
CA ALA A 213 -1.51 -18.17 26.99
C ALA A 213 -1.78 -19.68 26.81
N LEU A 214 -0.87 -20.41 26.15
CA LEU A 214 -1.02 -21.85 25.89
C LEU A 214 -0.86 -22.71 27.14
N THR A 215 -0.07 -22.27 28.12
CA THR A 215 0.24 -23.03 29.34
C THR A 215 -0.69 -22.72 30.52
N GLY A 216 -1.38 -21.58 30.50
CA GLY A 216 -2.11 -20.99 31.63
C GLY A 216 -3.31 -21.76 32.22
N ARG A 217 -3.61 -23.01 31.87
CA ARG A 217 -4.72 -23.77 32.53
C ARG A 217 -4.38 -25.21 32.92
N ASP A 218 -3.13 -25.62 32.80
CA ASP A 218 -2.67 -26.92 33.31
C ASP A 218 -2.43 -26.92 34.84
N ARG A 219 -2.63 -25.77 35.50
CA ARG A 219 -2.66 -25.71 36.97
C ARG A 219 -3.93 -26.36 37.51
N PRO A 220 -3.83 -27.27 38.50
CA PRO A 220 -5.01 -27.84 39.14
C PRO A 220 -5.85 -26.71 39.74
N ALA A 221 -7.16 -26.73 39.48
CA ALA A 221 -8.11 -25.76 39.98
C ALA A 221 -8.08 -25.73 41.52
N GLY A 222 -7.47 -24.70 42.09
CA GLY A 222 -7.50 -24.42 43.51
C GLY A 222 -8.56 -23.37 43.86
N ALA A 223 -8.32 -22.57 44.90
CA ALA A 223 -9.31 -21.65 45.46
C ALA A 223 -9.77 -20.58 44.45
N ALA A 224 -10.95 -19.98 44.65
CA ALA A 224 -11.51 -18.96 43.74
C ALA A 224 -10.56 -17.76 43.48
N ALA A 225 -9.69 -17.42 44.43
CA ALA A 225 -8.68 -16.38 44.25
C ALA A 225 -7.55 -16.78 43.28
N GLU A 226 -7.20 -18.06 43.23
CA GLU A 226 -6.21 -18.60 42.29
C GLU A 226 -6.80 -18.68 40.88
N ALA A 227 -8.11 -18.97 40.76
CA ALA A 227 -8.81 -18.91 39.47
C ALA A 227 -8.85 -17.49 38.89
N ALA A 228 -9.13 -16.47 39.72
CA ALA A 228 -9.13 -15.08 39.29
C ALA A 228 -7.72 -14.61 38.84
N ALA A 229 -6.68 -14.92 39.63
CA ALA A 229 -5.31 -14.58 39.26
C ALA A 229 -4.85 -15.28 37.96
N ASN A 230 -5.34 -16.50 37.72
CA ASN A 230 -5.06 -17.25 36.50
C ASN A 230 -5.80 -16.67 35.28
N ASP A 231 -7.02 -16.16 35.47
CA ASP A 231 -7.76 -15.47 34.42
C ASP A 231 -7.10 -14.13 34.06
N ASP A 232 -6.55 -13.40 35.04
CA ASP A 232 -5.77 -12.18 34.80
C ASP A 232 -4.48 -12.47 34.00
N GLU A 233 -3.75 -13.55 34.34
CA GLU A 233 -2.54 -13.98 33.61
C GLU A 233 -2.86 -14.40 32.17
N ILE A 234 -3.99 -15.09 31.95
CA ILE A 234 -4.48 -15.44 30.61
C ILE A 234 -4.86 -14.18 29.84
N ALA A 235 -5.56 -13.23 30.47
CA ALA A 235 -5.95 -11.97 29.81
C ALA A 235 -4.73 -11.21 29.31
N GLU A 236 -3.73 -10.99 30.16
CA GLU A 236 -2.48 -10.30 29.81
C GLU A 236 -1.75 -11.03 28.68
N SER A 237 -1.66 -12.37 28.76
CA SER A 237 -1.01 -13.17 27.71
C SER A 237 -1.74 -13.10 26.36
N LEU A 238 -3.07 -13.02 26.37
CA LEU A 238 -3.87 -12.87 25.15
C LEU A 238 -3.74 -11.47 24.55
N GLU A 239 -3.62 -10.42 25.36
CA GLU A 239 -3.34 -9.05 24.89
C GLU A 239 -1.96 -8.98 24.21
N LEU A 240 -0.92 -9.53 24.85
CA LEU A 240 0.42 -9.60 24.25
C LEU A 240 0.42 -10.39 22.93
N GLY A 241 -0.29 -11.52 22.89
CA GLY A 241 -0.47 -12.30 21.66
C GLY A 241 -1.23 -11.53 20.58
N ALA A 242 -2.21 -10.71 20.95
CA ALA A 242 -2.94 -9.85 20.01
C ALA A 242 -2.01 -8.80 19.39
N ASP A 243 -1.22 -8.10 20.21
CA ASP A 243 -0.25 -7.11 19.73
C ASP A 243 0.79 -7.73 18.80
N ALA A 244 1.24 -8.95 19.10
CA ALA A 244 2.14 -9.70 18.24
C ALA A 244 1.52 -10.01 16.86
N ILE A 245 0.24 -10.43 16.83
CA ILE A 245 -0.51 -10.64 15.59
C ILE A 245 -0.69 -9.34 14.80
N GLU A 246 -0.94 -8.20 15.45
CA GLU A 246 -1.07 -6.90 14.77
C GLU A 246 0.24 -6.50 14.06
N ARG A 247 1.37 -6.62 14.76
CA ARG A 247 2.71 -6.38 14.18
C ARG A 247 2.97 -7.32 13.01
N TYR A 248 2.61 -8.59 13.15
CA TYR A 248 2.77 -9.59 12.11
C TYR A 248 1.87 -9.32 10.89
N ALA A 249 0.60 -8.99 11.09
CA ALA A 249 -0.34 -8.61 10.06
C ALA A 249 0.15 -7.39 9.27
N SER A 250 0.69 -6.38 9.97
CA SER A 250 1.29 -5.20 9.34
C SER A 250 2.47 -5.57 8.43
N ALA A 251 3.35 -6.46 8.87
CA ALA A 251 4.46 -6.96 8.05
C ALA A 251 3.97 -7.73 6.81
N VAL A 252 2.96 -8.59 6.97
CA VAL A 252 2.33 -9.32 5.85
C VAL A 252 1.70 -8.35 4.85
N GLY A 253 1.01 -7.32 5.34
CA GLY A 253 0.39 -6.28 4.52
C GLY A 253 1.43 -5.49 3.71
N TYR A 254 2.55 -5.12 4.34
CA TYR A 254 3.65 -4.40 3.70
C TYR A 254 4.25 -5.15 2.51
N VAL A 255 4.30 -6.49 2.57
CA VAL A 255 4.81 -7.35 1.49
C VAL A 255 3.84 -7.42 0.29
N GLY A 256 2.64 -6.85 0.42
CA GLY A 256 1.61 -6.79 -0.62
C GLY A 256 0.48 -7.81 -0.43
N LEU A 257 0.42 -8.48 0.73
CA LEU A 257 -0.58 -9.51 1.03
C LEU A 257 -1.76 -8.94 1.84
N ALA A 258 -2.34 -7.82 1.42
CA ALA A 258 -3.32 -7.08 2.22
C ALA A 258 -4.57 -7.90 2.66
N PRO A 259 -5.21 -8.73 1.81
CA PRO A 259 -6.29 -9.62 2.26
C PRO A 259 -5.87 -10.65 3.32
N VAL A 260 -4.60 -11.06 3.31
CA VAL A 260 -4.02 -11.96 4.31
C VAL A 260 -3.84 -11.21 5.63
N ALA A 261 -3.33 -9.98 5.58
CA ALA A 261 -3.22 -9.09 6.73
C ALA A 261 -4.59 -8.83 7.39
N GLY A 262 -5.63 -8.51 6.60
CA GLY A 262 -6.98 -8.32 7.15
C GLY A 262 -7.56 -9.57 7.82
N ALA A 263 -7.20 -10.77 7.34
CA ALA A 263 -7.61 -12.01 8.00
C ALA A 263 -6.90 -12.18 9.35
N LEU A 264 -5.62 -11.83 9.44
CA LEU A 264 -4.85 -11.82 10.70
C LEU A 264 -5.35 -10.76 11.68
N GLU A 265 -5.74 -9.57 11.21
CA GLU A 265 -6.39 -8.54 12.04
C GLU A 265 -7.70 -9.05 12.67
N THR A 266 -8.43 -9.92 11.97
CA THR A 266 -9.61 -10.57 12.55
C THR A 266 -9.22 -11.48 13.73
N LEU A 267 -8.09 -12.20 13.65
CA LEU A 267 -7.55 -12.97 14.76
C LEU A 267 -7.11 -12.07 15.92
N HIS A 268 -6.43 -10.94 15.66
CA HIS A 268 -6.11 -9.94 16.68
C HIS A 268 -7.36 -9.50 17.45
N GLY A 269 -8.44 -9.14 16.75
CA GLY A 269 -9.71 -8.77 17.38
C GLY A 269 -10.35 -9.90 18.22
N ASN A 270 -10.19 -11.15 17.77
CA ASN A 270 -10.65 -12.33 18.53
C ASN A 270 -9.85 -12.51 19.83
N LEU A 271 -8.52 -12.36 19.79
CA LEU A 271 -7.67 -12.45 20.97
C LEU A 271 -8.00 -11.36 21.99
N LEU A 272 -8.19 -10.11 21.56
CA LEU A 272 -8.65 -9.03 22.45
C LEU A 272 -10.04 -9.28 23.04
N THR A 273 -10.94 -9.92 22.28
CA THR A 273 -12.26 -10.29 22.78
C THR A 273 -12.14 -11.35 23.88
N LEU A 274 -11.30 -12.36 23.66
CA LEU A 274 -11.03 -13.42 24.63
C LEU A 274 -10.25 -12.92 25.85
N ALA A 275 -9.39 -11.90 25.71
CA ALA A 275 -8.72 -11.25 26.83
C ALA A 275 -9.71 -10.55 27.77
N ARG A 276 -10.78 -9.96 27.24
CA ARG A 276 -11.86 -9.36 28.05
C ARG A 276 -12.74 -10.40 28.73
N GLU A 277 -12.82 -11.61 28.19
CA GLU A 277 -13.59 -12.73 28.73
C GLU A 277 -12.75 -14.03 28.80
N PRO A 278 -11.68 -14.09 29.64
CA PRO A 278 -10.71 -15.19 29.65
C PRO A 278 -11.33 -16.57 29.94
N ALA A 279 -12.45 -16.59 30.65
CA ALA A 279 -13.21 -17.80 30.92
C ALA A 279 -13.60 -18.55 29.63
N GLY A 280 -13.85 -17.82 28.53
CA GLY A 280 -14.18 -18.35 27.21
C GLY A 280 -13.00 -18.97 26.46
N PHE A 281 -11.76 -18.70 26.89
CA PHE A 281 -10.55 -19.24 26.26
C PHE A 281 -10.29 -20.71 26.66
N ASP A 282 -10.97 -21.61 25.96
CA ASP A 282 -10.97 -23.05 26.22
C ASP A 282 -9.85 -23.83 25.51
N ALA A 283 -9.90 -25.17 25.62
CA ALA A 283 -8.93 -26.07 25.00
C ALA A 283 -8.95 -26.03 23.47
N ARG A 284 -10.11 -25.72 22.85
CA ARG A 284 -10.22 -25.64 21.39
C ARG A 284 -9.51 -24.39 20.88
N HIS A 285 -9.68 -23.25 21.55
CA HIS A 285 -8.96 -22.02 21.20
C HIS A 285 -7.45 -22.19 21.33
N ARG A 286 -6.97 -22.82 22.40
CA ARG A 286 -5.53 -23.13 22.56
C ARG A 286 -5.01 -24.04 21.47
N ALA A 287 -5.76 -25.08 21.11
CA ALA A 287 -5.37 -25.99 20.05
C ALA A 287 -5.31 -25.28 18.68
N LEU A 288 -6.18 -24.30 18.43
CA LEU A 288 -6.10 -23.47 17.23
C LEU A 288 -4.90 -22.52 17.29
N LEU A 289 -4.72 -21.79 18.40
CA LEU A 289 -3.65 -20.81 18.58
C LEU A 289 -2.26 -21.47 18.46
N ALA A 290 -2.06 -22.64 19.08
CA ALA A 290 -0.82 -23.42 18.99
C ALA A 290 -0.48 -23.89 17.55
N ARG A 291 -1.45 -23.85 16.63
CA ARG A 291 -1.24 -24.23 15.22
C ARG A 291 -1.00 -23.03 14.32
N VAL A 292 -1.28 -21.80 14.78
CA VAL A 292 -1.14 -20.58 13.98
C VAL A 292 0.32 -20.40 13.58
N ALA A 293 1.21 -20.11 14.54
CA ALA A 293 2.63 -19.87 14.29
C ALA A 293 3.28 -20.91 13.33
N PRO A 294 3.21 -22.23 13.59
CA PRO A 294 3.84 -23.22 12.72
C PRO A 294 3.21 -23.33 11.33
N ALA A 295 1.89 -23.12 11.19
CA ALA A 295 1.24 -23.16 9.88
C ALA A 295 1.68 -21.99 9.00
N TRP A 296 1.81 -20.79 9.58
CA TRP A 296 2.26 -19.58 8.88
C TRP A 296 3.76 -19.63 8.56
N ALA A 297 4.59 -20.10 9.48
CA ALA A 297 6.02 -20.31 9.22
C ALA A 297 6.25 -21.26 8.04
N ARG A 298 5.51 -22.38 8.00
CA ARG A 298 5.59 -23.35 6.89
C ARG A 298 5.09 -22.75 5.58
N LEU A 299 3.98 -22.00 5.60
CA LEU A 299 3.44 -21.34 4.42
C LEU A 299 4.48 -20.41 3.78
N PHE A 300 5.16 -19.59 4.56
CA PHE A 300 6.11 -18.64 4.00
C PHE A 300 7.46 -19.28 3.60
N ARG A 301 7.88 -20.37 4.24
CA ARG A 301 9.05 -21.15 3.77
C ARG A 301 8.81 -21.86 2.45
N GLU A 302 7.64 -22.48 2.32
CA GLU A 302 7.29 -23.30 1.16
C GLU A 302 5.87 -22.95 0.69
N PRO A 303 5.70 -21.80 0.00
CA PRO A 303 4.39 -21.35 -0.45
C PRO A 303 3.76 -22.38 -1.38
N SER A 304 2.54 -22.80 -1.03
CA SER A 304 1.73 -23.70 -1.83
C SER A 304 0.26 -23.49 -1.53
N ALA A 305 -0.61 -23.83 -2.50
CA ALA A 305 -2.06 -23.76 -2.31
C ALA A 305 -2.54 -24.57 -1.09
N GLN A 306 -1.88 -25.71 -0.83
CA GLN A 306 -2.17 -26.53 0.36
C GLN A 306 -1.76 -25.83 1.65
N ALA A 307 -0.52 -25.34 1.75
CA ALA A 307 -0.06 -24.64 2.95
C ALA A 307 -0.89 -23.38 3.23
N ALA A 308 -1.29 -22.65 2.19
CA ALA A 308 -2.14 -21.48 2.28
C ALA A 308 -3.53 -21.85 2.78
N GLY A 309 -4.13 -22.90 2.21
CA GLY A 309 -5.42 -23.43 2.67
C GLY A 309 -5.39 -23.87 4.13
N GLU A 310 -4.33 -24.54 4.57
CA GLU A 310 -4.18 -24.99 5.97
C GLU A 310 -4.03 -23.82 6.95
N ALA A 311 -3.21 -22.81 6.62
CA ALA A 311 -3.03 -21.63 7.48
C ALA A 311 -4.29 -20.76 7.54
N LEU A 312 -4.93 -20.48 6.40
CA LEU A 312 -6.15 -19.67 6.31
C LEU A 312 -7.34 -20.35 6.99
N ALA A 313 -7.44 -21.68 6.94
CA ALA A 313 -8.50 -22.41 7.62
C ALA A 313 -8.49 -22.20 9.14
N LEU A 314 -7.32 -21.96 9.76
CA LEU A 314 -7.23 -21.66 11.19
C LEU A 314 -7.91 -20.34 11.54
N LEU A 315 -7.84 -19.34 10.66
CA LEU A 315 -8.45 -18.02 10.89
C LEU A 315 -9.97 -18.02 10.67
N GLY A 316 -10.45 -18.90 9.79
CA GLY A 316 -11.87 -19.09 9.50
C GLY A 316 -12.57 -20.11 10.40
N ASP A 317 -11.89 -20.69 11.41
CA ASP A 317 -12.50 -21.70 12.27
C ASP A 317 -13.62 -21.10 13.13
N ALA A 318 -14.80 -21.73 13.09
CA ALA A 318 -15.99 -21.27 13.80
C ALA A 318 -15.89 -21.30 15.33
N ALA A 319 -14.77 -21.78 15.90
CA ALA A 319 -14.48 -21.62 17.32
C ALA A 319 -14.26 -20.16 17.72
N TRP A 320 -13.69 -19.35 16.83
CA TRP A 320 -13.39 -17.96 17.14
C TRP A 320 -14.66 -17.13 17.37
N PRO A 321 -14.64 -16.13 18.26
CA PRO A 321 -15.78 -15.23 18.48
C PRO A 321 -16.33 -14.59 17.19
N ALA A 322 -15.42 -14.15 16.32
CA ALA A 322 -15.71 -13.59 15.00
C ALA A 322 -14.71 -14.18 13.98
N PRO A 323 -14.98 -15.34 13.37
CA PRO A 323 -14.06 -15.95 12.42
C PRO A 323 -13.90 -15.08 11.16
N ALA A 324 -12.73 -15.15 10.53
CA ALA A 324 -12.48 -14.44 9.29
C ALA A 324 -13.53 -14.83 8.22
N GLY A 325 -14.15 -13.81 7.63
CA GLY A 325 -15.24 -14.00 6.67
C GLY A 325 -14.80 -14.79 5.44
N ARG A 326 -15.68 -15.63 4.91
CA ARG A 326 -15.38 -16.49 3.74
C ARG A 326 -14.86 -15.69 2.53
N GLY A 327 -15.42 -14.51 2.27
CA GLY A 327 -14.96 -13.65 1.17
C GLY A 327 -13.49 -13.22 1.34
N LEU A 328 -13.07 -12.92 2.56
CA LEU A 328 -11.69 -12.53 2.89
C LEU A 328 -10.73 -13.71 2.74
N ILE A 329 -11.12 -14.88 3.25
CA ILE A 329 -10.37 -16.14 3.07
C ILE A 329 -10.23 -16.51 1.60
N ASP A 330 -11.31 -16.41 0.82
CA ASP A 330 -11.28 -16.71 -0.61
C ASP A 330 -10.38 -15.72 -1.37
N SER A 331 -10.39 -14.44 -1.01
CA SER A 331 -9.49 -13.42 -1.58
C SER A 331 -8.02 -13.68 -1.22
N ALA A 332 -7.73 -14.00 0.05
CA ALA A 332 -6.39 -14.37 0.49
C ALA A 332 -5.87 -15.63 -0.23
N ARG A 333 -6.73 -16.62 -0.47
CA ARG A 333 -6.34 -17.83 -1.20
C ARG A 333 -5.99 -17.53 -2.66
N ARG A 334 -6.80 -16.72 -3.35
CA ARG A 334 -6.51 -16.31 -4.74
C ARG A 334 -5.15 -15.61 -4.85
N LEU A 335 -4.79 -14.78 -3.88
CA LEU A 335 -3.48 -14.13 -3.82
C LEU A 335 -2.31 -15.11 -3.72
N PHE A 336 -2.43 -16.15 -2.88
CA PHE A 336 -1.41 -17.19 -2.82
C PHE A 336 -1.37 -18.05 -4.09
N ASP A 337 -2.51 -18.28 -4.74
CA ASP A 337 -2.58 -18.99 -6.03
C ASP A 337 -1.89 -18.20 -7.15
N SER A 338 -1.85 -16.86 -7.06
CA SER A 338 -1.16 -15.96 -7.99
C SER A 338 0.25 -15.54 -7.54
N LEU A 339 0.79 -16.11 -6.46
CA LEU A 339 2.08 -15.69 -5.92
C LEU A 339 3.23 -16.25 -6.74
N SER A 340 4.15 -15.38 -7.16
CA SER A 340 5.41 -15.75 -7.81
C SER A 340 6.58 -15.34 -6.92
N THR A 341 7.40 -16.29 -6.50
CA THR A 341 8.61 -15.98 -5.73
C THR A 341 9.74 -15.54 -6.66
N VAL A 342 10.31 -14.36 -6.42
CA VAL A 342 11.49 -13.84 -7.11
C VAL A 342 12.70 -13.84 -6.16
N ALA A 343 13.93 -13.83 -6.71
CA ALA A 343 15.14 -13.92 -5.90
C ALA A 343 15.27 -12.75 -4.88
N SER A 344 14.96 -11.52 -5.31
CA SER A 344 14.79 -10.36 -4.44
C SER A 344 14.02 -9.28 -5.20
N ARG A 345 13.21 -8.48 -4.49
CA ARG A 345 12.55 -7.28 -5.03
C ARG A 345 13.41 -6.01 -4.90
N ARG A 346 14.60 -6.10 -4.31
CA ARG A 346 15.49 -4.94 -4.17
C ARG A 346 15.88 -4.42 -5.55
N VAL A 347 15.50 -3.17 -5.82
CA VAL A 347 16.05 -2.40 -6.93
C VAL A 347 17.56 -2.33 -6.72
N VAL A 348 18.33 -2.89 -7.66
CA VAL A 348 19.76 -2.61 -7.74
C VAL A 348 19.87 -1.12 -8.03
N VAL A 349 20.08 -0.32 -6.99
CA VAL A 349 20.59 1.04 -7.17
C VAL A 349 21.94 0.83 -7.82
N GLY A 350 22.06 1.21 -9.09
CA GLY A 350 23.30 1.03 -9.83
C GLY A 350 24.43 1.75 -9.09
N ASP A 351 25.52 1.04 -8.82
CA ASP A 351 26.78 1.66 -8.44
C ASP A 351 27.25 2.47 -9.66
N GLU A 352 27.06 3.80 -9.62
CA GLU A 352 27.80 4.77 -10.42
C GLU A 352 28.91 5.43 -9.59
#